data_AF-A0A7D9KF17-F1
#
_entry.id   AF-A0A7D9KF17-F1
#
_cell.length_a   1.000
_cell.length_b   1.000
_cell.length_c   1.000
_cell.angle_alpha   90.00
_cell.angle_beta   90.00
_cell.angle_gamma   90.00
#
_symmetry.space_group_name_H-M   'P 1'
#
loop_
_entity.id
_entity.type
_entity.pdbx_description
1 polymer ?
#
loop_
_entity_poly.entity_id
_entity_poly.type
_entity_poly.pdbx_seq_one_letter_code
_entity_poly.pdbx_strand_id
1 'polypeptide(L)'
;MAAFFAGSITSNLKFTAKVPLLMKATSNDEKPTQGYNLQEISTISKSSLPNCQSLLTFLLGRLEKKDPRIKFKVLHLMKYLVINGHSEFRAQLRHNAEAVKKTVNFQGELDSVHGDGLNLKVQQAAS
;
A
#
# COMPACT_ATOMS: atom_id res chain seq x y z
N MET A 1 -19.25 -3.70 19.90
CA MET A 1 -19.33 -2.28 20.32
C MET A 1 -18.86 -1.44 19.13
N ALA A 2 -19.79 -1.02 18.26
CA ALA A 2 -19.48 -0.33 17.01
C ALA A 2 -19.88 1.14 17.14
N ALA A 3 -18.90 2.00 17.36
CA ALA A 3 -19.09 3.45 17.40
C ALA A 3 -18.20 4.07 16.33
N PHE A 4 -18.68 4.18 15.10
CA PHE A 4 -18.22 5.08 14.03
C PHE A 4 -19.39 5.09 13.04
N PHE A 5 -19.97 6.23 12.63
CA PHE A 5 -19.70 6.77 11.29
C PHE A 5 -20.55 8.03 10.96
N ALA A 6 -20.67 9.00 11.86
CA ALA A 6 -21.28 10.28 11.47
C ALA A 6 -20.34 11.16 10.61
N GLY A 7 -19.01 10.97 10.72
CA GLY A 7 -18.00 11.66 9.87
C GLY A 7 -17.66 10.96 8.54
N SER A 8 -18.43 9.93 8.15
CA SER A 8 -18.03 8.92 7.16
C SER A 8 -18.18 9.32 5.69
N ILE A 9 -19.21 10.10 5.35
CA ILE A 9 -19.63 10.18 3.94
C ILE A 9 -18.72 11.13 3.13
N THR A 10 -18.36 12.29 3.68
CA THR A 10 -17.55 13.30 2.98
C THR A 10 -16.06 12.98 2.94
N SER A 11 -15.54 12.36 4.00
CA SER A 11 -14.14 11.88 4.07
C SER A 11 -13.90 10.76 3.05
N ASN A 12 -14.84 9.82 2.93
CA ASN A 12 -14.79 8.78 1.90
C ASN A 12 -14.80 9.36 0.48
N LEU A 13 -15.62 10.38 0.20
CA LEU A 13 -15.67 10.97 -1.15
C LEU A 13 -14.34 11.65 -1.55
N LYS A 14 -13.71 12.40 -0.63
CA LYS A 14 -12.40 13.03 -0.87
C LYS A 14 -11.30 12.00 -1.10
N PHE A 15 -11.35 10.87 -0.40
CA PHE A 15 -10.42 9.77 -0.60
C PHE A 15 -10.66 9.04 -1.93
N THR A 16 -11.92 8.82 -2.32
CA THR A 16 -12.27 8.16 -3.60
C THR A 16 -11.63 8.86 -4.80
N ALA A 17 -11.55 10.20 -4.79
CA ALA A 17 -10.87 10.96 -5.84
C ALA A 17 -9.35 10.64 -5.95
N LYS A 18 -8.74 10.02 -4.93
CA LYS A 18 -7.33 9.61 -4.91
C LYS A 18 -7.11 8.16 -5.37
N VAL A 19 -8.17 7.35 -5.44
CA VAL A 19 -8.08 5.94 -5.83
C VAL A 19 -7.44 5.73 -7.21
N PRO A 20 -7.72 6.54 -8.26
CA PRO A 20 -7.05 6.35 -9.55
C PRO A 20 -5.52 6.46 -9.48
N LEU A 21 -4.99 7.41 -8.69
CA LEU A 21 -3.55 7.54 -8.44
C LEU A 21 -3.00 6.30 -7.74
N LEU A 22 -3.69 5.84 -6.69
CA LEU A 22 -3.26 4.67 -5.92
C LEU A 22 -3.29 3.37 -6.75
N MET A 23 -4.29 3.23 -7.62
CA MET A 23 -4.39 2.11 -8.57
C MET A 23 -3.26 2.14 -9.59
N LYS A 24 -2.93 3.33 -10.12
CA LYS A 24 -1.78 3.52 -11.03
C LYS A 24 -0.46 3.21 -10.33
N ALA A 25 -0.27 3.69 -9.10
CA ALA A 25 0.96 3.49 -8.34
C ALA A 25 1.18 2.04 -7.88
N THR A 26 0.12 1.23 -7.83
CA THR A 26 0.14 -0.18 -7.45
C THR A 26 -0.28 -1.11 -8.59
N SER A 27 -0.20 -0.66 -9.85
CA SER A 27 -0.53 -1.45 -11.04
C SER A 27 0.36 -2.69 -11.15
N ASN A 28 -0.10 -3.72 -11.86
CA ASN A 28 0.71 -4.91 -12.15
C ASN A 28 1.59 -4.76 -13.41
N ASP A 29 1.78 -3.55 -13.91
CA ASP A 29 2.77 -3.32 -14.96
C ASP A 29 4.21 -3.46 -14.41
N GLU A 30 5.16 -3.65 -15.32
CA GLU A 30 6.58 -3.79 -14.98
C GLU A 30 7.25 -2.44 -14.68
N LYS A 31 6.57 -1.32 -14.91
CA LYS A 31 7.13 0.00 -14.68
C LYS A 31 7.20 0.25 -13.17
N PRO A 32 8.33 0.73 -12.65
CA PRO A 32 8.41 1.08 -11.23
C PRO A 32 7.44 2.21 -10.89
N THR A 33 6.99 2.27 -9.64
CA THR A 33 6.20 3.39 -9.13
C THR A 33 7.03 4.67 -9.25
N GLN A 34 6.57 5.62 -10.07
CA GLN A 34 7.31 6.85 -10.34
C GLN A 34 7.42 7.72 -9.07
N GLY A 35 8.56 8.37 -8.86
CA GLY A 35 8.88 9.10 -7.62
C GLY A 35 7.85 10.18 -7.26
N TYR A 36 7.31 10.90 -8.24
CA TYR A 36 6.27 11.90 -7.99
C TYR A 36 4.97 11.26 -7.46
N ASN A 37 4.62 10.03 -7.86
CA ASN A 37 3.46 9.33 -7.30
C ASN A 37 3.70 9.02 -5.81
N LEU A 38 4.92 8.62 -5.43
CA LEU A 38 5.27 8.40 -4.02
C LEU A 38 5.12 9.68 -3.20
N GLN A 39 5.61 10.80 -3.73
CA GLN A 39 5.48 12.11 -3.10
C GLN A 39 4.01 12.52 -2.95
N GLU A 40 3.22 12.42 -4.02
CA GLU A 40 1.80 12.78 -4.01
C GLU A 40 1.01 11.90 -3.02
N ILE A 41 1.31 10.59 -2.97
CA ILE A 41 0.67 9.67 -2.02
C ILE A 41 1.08 9.98 -0.57
N SER A 42 2.31 10.40 -0.32
CA SER A 42 2.70 10.86 1.02
C SER A 42 1.90 12.09 1.46
N THR A 43 1.55 12.99 0.54
CA THR A 43 0.68 14.14 0.80
C THR A 43 -0.74 13.70 1.16
N ILE A 44 -1.27 12.62 0.57
CA ILE A 44 -2.56 12.04 0.98
C ILE A 44 -2.53 11.68 2.46
N SER A 45 -1.49 10.98 2.92
CA SER A 45 -1.36 10.58 4.33
C SER A 45 -1.35 11.76 5.30
N LYS A 46 -0.83 12.92 4.87
CA LYS A 46 -0.72 14.15 5.68
C LYS A 46 -1.95 15.05 5.61
N SER A 47 -2.86 14.80 4.67
CA SER A 47 -3.99 15.69 4.40
C SER A 47 -5.07 15.66 5.49
N SER A 48 -5.30 14.50 6.11
CA SER A 48 -6.18 14.32 7.28
C SER A 48 -6.03 12.92 7.86
N LEU A 49 -6.40 12.72 9.15
CA LEU A 49 -6.39 11.40 9.78
C LEU A 49 -7.29 10.37 9.06
N PRO A 50 -8.53 10.71 8.61
CA PRO A 50 -9.33 9.78 7.81
C PRO A 50 -8.66 9.37 6.49
N ASN A 51 -8.04 10.31 5.76
CA ASN A 51 -7.32 9.96 4.53
C ASN A 51 -6.12 9.06 4.80
N CYS A 52 -5.40 9.26 5.92
CA CYS A 52 -4.33 8.39 6.35
C CYS A 52 -4.82 6.95 6.62
N GLN A 53 -5.95 6.81 7.32
CA GLN A 53 -6.60 5.53 7.61
C GLN A 53 -7.08 4.83 6.35
N SER A 54 -7.76 5.56 5.46
CA SER A 54 -8.23 5.04 4.17
C SER A 54 -7.06 4.63 3.28
N LEU A 55 -5.95 5.38 3.30
CA LEU A 55 -4.73 5.03 2.56
C LEU A 55 -4.15 3.69 3.02
N LEU A 56 -4.01 3.50 4.34
CA LEU A 56 -3.53 2.22 4.88
C LEU A 56 -4.48 1.07 4.53
N THR A 57 -5.79 1.28 4.72
CA THR A 57 -6.82 0.28 4.36
C THR A 57 -6.73 -0.11 2.89
N PHE A 58 -6.60 0.87 2.00
CA PHE A 58 -6.43 0.62 0.57
C PHE A 58 -5.15 -0.21 0.30
N LEU A 59 -4.01 0.19 0.87
CA LEU A 59 -2.74 -0.49 0.64
C LEU A 59 -2.75 -1.93 1.19
N LEU A 60 -3.35 -2.17 2.36
CA LEU A 60 -3.55 -3.52 2.89
C LEU A 60 -4.40 -4.37 1.93
N GLY A 61 -5.50 -3.83 1.40
CA GLY A 61 -6.32 -4.54 0.42
C GLY A 61 -5.58 -4.84 -0.90
N ARG A 62 -4.62 -3.98 -1.31
CA ARG A 62 -3.73 -4.26 -2.45
C ARG A 62 -2.68 -5.31 -2.10
N LEU A 63 -2.16 -5.32 -0.86
CA LEU A 63 -1.17 -6.30 -0.39
C LEU A 63 -1.71 -7.73 -0.42
N GLU A 64 -3.02 -7.94 -0.28
CA GLU A 64 -3.66 -9.26 -0.37
C GLU A 64 -3.71 -9.84 -1.80
N LYS A 65 -3.44 -9.05 -2.85
CA LYS A 65 -3.44 -9.55 -4.24
C LYS A 65 -2.33 -10.56 -4.47
N LYS A 66 -2.58 -11.60 -5.28
CA LYS A 66 -1.60 -12.67 -5.57
C LYS A 66 -0.48 -12.24 -6.51
N ASP A 67 -0.65 -11.16 -7.25
CA ASP A 67 0.34 -10.68 -8.21
C ASP A 67 1.59 -10.11 -7.49
N PRO A 68 2.80 -10.65 -7.73
CA PRO A 68 4.02 -10.20 -7.08
C PRO A 68 4.36 -8.73 -7.37
N ARG A 69 4.02 -8.24 -8.58
CA ARG A 69 4.31 -6.86 -9.00
C ARG A 69 3.49 -5.88 -8.16
N ILE A 70 2.22 -6.21 -7.91
CA ILE A 70 1.36 -5.43 -7.00
C ILE A 70 1.93 -5.45 -5.58
N LYS A 71 2.22 -6.64 -5.03
CA LYS A 71 2.74 -6.77 -3.65
C LYS A 71 4.03 -5.97 -3.46
N PHE A 72 4.99 -6.10 -4.38
CA PHE A 72 6.25 -5.37 -4.34
C PHE A 72 6.04 -3.85 -4.33
N LYS A 73 5.20 -3.32 -5.24
CA LYS A 73 4.89 -1.88 -5.29
C LYS A 73 4.21 -1.38 -4.02
N VAL A 74 3.33 -2.19 -3.41
CA VAL A 74 2.70 -1.86 -2.13
C VAL A 74 3.71 -1.81 -0.99
N LEU A 75 4.60 -2.80 -0.87
CA LEU A 75 5.65 -2.83 0.15
C LEU A 75 6.60 -1.63 0.00
N HIS A 76 7.00 -1.31 -1.24
CA HIS A 76 7.81 -0.15 -1.54
C HIS A 76 7.12 1.17 -1.10
N LEU A 77 5.83 1.33 -1.42
CA LEU A 77 5.02 2.46 -0.97
C LEU A 77 4.92 2.56 0.55
N MET A 78 4.64 1.44 1.24
CA MET A 78 4.57 1.40 2.71
C MET A 78 5.90 1.82 3.34
N LYS A 79 7.03 1.31 2.83
CA LYS A 79 8.36 1.70 3.28
C LYS A 79 8.62 3.20 3.09
N TYR A 80 8.25 3.74 1.93
CA TYR A 80 8.36 5.18 1.67
C TYR A 80 7.51 6.00 2.65
N LEU A 81 6.26 5.57 2.91
CA LEU A 81 5.32 6.26 3.80
C LEU A 81 5.71 6.19 5.28
N VAL A 82 6.41 5.15 5.72
CA VAL A 82 6.95 5.09 7.10
C VAL A 82 7.96 6.21 7.38
N ILE A 83 8.70 6.65 6.35
CA ILE A 83 9.71 7.71 6.44
C ILE A 83 9.11 9.08 6.11
N ASN A 84 8.31 9.15 5.05
CA ASN A 84 7.88 10.42 4.45
C ASN A 84 6.41 10.75 4.70
N GLY A 85 5.62 9.83 5.25
CA GLY A 85 4.19 10.00 5.49
C GLY A 85 3.87 10.58 6.86
N HIS A 86 2.58 10.60 7.19
CA HIS A 86 2.10 11.01 8.51
C HIS A 86 2.47 9.96 9.58
N SER A 87 2.78 10.40 10.81
CA SER A 87 3.18 9.52 11.92
C SER A 87 2.13 8.45 12.26
N GLU A 88 0.84 8.81 12.12
CA GLU A 88 -0.29 7.89 12.26
C GLU A 88 -0.23 6.70 11.29
N PHE A 89 0.22 6.91 10.05
CA PHE A 89 0.37 5.82 9.09
C PHE A 89 1.33 4.75 9.65
N ARG A 90 2.47 5.21 10.19
CA ARG A 90 3.46 4.33 10.81
C ARG A 90 2.90 3.64 12.06
N ALA A 91 2.15 4.34 12.90
CA ALA A 91 1.53 3.76 14.08
C ALA A 91 0.53 2.64 13.71
N GLN A 92 -0.39 2.93 12.80
CA GLN A 92 -1.40 1.95 12.35
C GLN A 92 -0.78 0.79 11.57
N LEU A 93 0.26 1.02 10.78
CA LEU A 93 0.98 -0.06 10.09
C LEU A 93 1.63 -1.02 11.10
N ARG A 94 2.18 -0.53 12.22
CA ARG A 94 2.69 -1.42 13.29
C ARG A 94 1.60 -2.29 13.89
N HIS A 95 0.39 -1.74 14.10
CA HIS A 95 -0.76 -2.53 14.56
C HIS A 95 -1.20 -3.60 13.54
N ASN A 96 -0.88 -3.42 12.26
CA ASN A 96 -1.20 -4.34 11.17
C ASN A 96 0.05 -5.07 10.63
N ALA A 97 1.12 -5.17 11.43
CA ALA A 97 2.40 -5.70 10.97
C ALA A 97 2.32 -7.14 10.45
N GLU A 98 1.37 -7.94 10.94
CA GLU A 98 1.14 -9.31 10.46
C GLU A 98 0.84 -9.38 8.96
N ALA A 99 0.18 -8.37 8.38
CA ALA A 99 -0.06 -8.33 6.94
C ALA A 99 1.24 -8.25 6.13
N VAL A 100 2.22 -7.48 6.62
CA VAL A 100 3.56 -7.38 5.99
C VAL A 100 4.36 -8.66 6.25
N LYS A 101 4.37 -9.19 7.48
CA LYS A 101 5.11 -10.42 7.82
C LYS A 101 4.70 -11.61 6.97
N LYS A 102 3.42 -11.75 6.63
CA LYS A 102 2.92 -12.81 5.73
C LYS A 102 3.56 -12.78 4.34
N THR A 103 4.16 -11.66 3.93
CA THR A 103 4.82 -11.52 2.62
C THR A 103 6.30 -11.86 2.62
N VAL A 104 6.92 -12.09 3.79
CA VAL A 104 8.34 -12.49 3.91
C VAL A 104 8.61 -13.85 3.27
N ASN A 105 7.64 -14.77 3.33
CA ASN A 105 7.72 -16.08 2.69
C ASN A 105 6.76 -16.19 1.50
N PHE A 106 6.54 -15.08 0.79
CA PHE A 106 5.58 -15.05 -0.32
C PHE A 106 5.95 -16.03 -1.44
N GLN A 107 4.99 -16.88 -1.81
CA GLN A 107 5.07 -17.82 -2.92
C GLN A 107 3.91 -17.53 -3.88
N GLY A 108 4.23 -16.92 -5.02
CA GLY A 108 3.28 -16.59 -6.08
C GLY A 108 3.44 -17.52 -7.29
N GLU A 109 2.67 -17.23 -8.35
CA GLU A 109 2.89 -17.89 -9.64
C GLU A 109 4.27 -17.55 -10.21
N LEU A 110 4.91 -18.52 -10.85
CA LEU A 110 6.17 -18.30 -11.54
C LEU A 110 5.92 -17.47 -12.81
N ASP A 111 6.71 -16.42 -12.98
CA ASP A 111 6.67 -15.61 -14.19
C ASP A 111 7.29 -16.40 -15.36
N SER A 112 6.70 -16.29 -16.55
CA SER A 112 7.16 -17.03 -17.74
C SER A 112 8.55 -16.62 -18.21
N VAL A 113 9.00 -15.41 -17.88
CA VAL A 113 10.31 -14.85 -18.28
C VAL A 113 11.28 -14.87 -17.10
N HIS A 114 10.82 -14.50 -15.90
CA HIS A 114 11.68 -14.26 -14.74
C HIS A 114 11.64 -15.38 -13.68
N GLY A 115 10.84 -16.42 -13.88
CA GLY A 115 10.67 -17.50 -12.91
C GLY A 115 10.23 -16.97 -11.55
N ASP A 116 10.95 -17.35 -10.49
CA ASP A 116 10.66 -16.95 -9.11
C ASP A 116 11.22 -15.55 -8.74
N GLY A 117 11.92 -14.88 -9.66
CA GLY A 117 12.60 -13.61 -9.37
C GLY A 117 11.67 -12.50 -8.86
N LEU A 118 10.41 -12.48 -9.29
CA LEU A 118 9.42 -11.52 -8.79
C LEU A 118 8.96 -11.84 -7.36
N ASN A 119 8.85 -13.12 -7.00
CA ASN A 119 8.49 -13.53 -5.64
C ASN A 119 9.63 -13.20 -4.67
N LEU A 120 10.88 -13.47 -5.05
CA LEU A 120 12.07 -13.11 -4.27
C LEU A 120 12.14 -11.60 -4.00
N LYS A 121 11.79 -10.76 -4.99
CA LYS A 121 11.72 -9.30 -4.79
C LYS A 121 10.69 -8.91 -3.73
N VAL A 122 9.55 -9.59 -3.64
CA VAL A 122 8.54 -9.36 -2.60
C VAL A 122 9.11 -9.74 -1.23
N GLN A 123 9.73 -10.92 -1.12
CA GLN A 123 10.32 -11.41 0.13
C GLN A 123 11.41 -10.45 0.65
N GLN A 124 12.29 -10.00 -0.24
CA GLN A 124 13.34 -9.01 0.07
C GLN A 124 12.77 -7.65 0.50
N ALA A 125 11.67 -7.21 -0.11
CA ALA A 125 11.03 -5.94 0.25
C ALA A 125 10.27 -6.00 1.59
N ALA A 126 9.86 -7.20 2.02
CA ALA A 126 9.13 -7.43 3.26
C ALA A 126 10.03 -7.64 4.49
N SER A 127 11.30 -7.98 4.26
CA SER A 127 12.31 -8.22 5.29
C SER A 127 12.97 -6.93 5.77
#